data_AF-A0A2E6YTY2-F1
#
_entry.id   AF-A0A2E6YTY2-F1
#
_cell.length_a   1.000
_cell.length_b   1.000
_cell.length_c   1.000
_cell.angle_alpha   90.00
_cell.angle_beta   90.00
_cell.angle_gamma   90.00
#
_symmetry.space_group_name_H-M   'P 1'
#
loop_
_entity.id
_entity.type
_entity.pdbx_description
1 polymer ?
#
loop_
_entity_poly.entity_id
_entity_poly.type
_entity_poly.pdbx_seq_one_letter_code
_entity_poly.pdbx_strand_id
1 'polypeptide(L)'
;MYADCIYRDEITRMWKSQRVRRLKPVHWALVFLFFVLTLAWMLTDTSSGVVYRHSVRHSDAADRVLHLDDAYRKKIQALEPHMRSFCDRGSDIVYGHNLLVNDVIFNDYIFHVCGGQTWLNARITVKTEEMVGCQEEYASIFRSVPRAKKISMKAIDVSTWAEREVLAEGKVACVWQHAVDILDHKWAGL
;
A
#
# COMPACT_ATOMS: atom_id res chain seq x y z
N MET A 1 17.20 18.10 59.29
CA MET A 1 18.58 17.58 59.18
C MET A 1 18.53 16.11 59.54
N TYR A 2 18.76 15.16 58.60
CA TYR A 2 19.06 13.72 58.78
C TYR A 2 18.59 12.81 57.60
N ALA A 3 18.29 13.34 56.40
CA ALA A 3 17.84 12.51 55.25
C ALA A 3 18.80 12.42 54.05
N ASP A 4 19.94 13.13 54.06
CA ASP A 4 20.83 13.22 52.88
C ASP A 4 21.98 12.19 52.82
N CYS A 5 22.17 11.36 53.85
CA CYS A 5 23.35 10.47 53.90
C CYS A 5 23.12 9.04 53.39
N ILE A 6 21.89 8.59 53.13
CA ILE A 6 21.62 7.18 52.78
C ILE A 6 21.68 6.95 51.25
N TYR A 7 21.41 7.96 50.43
CA TYR A 7 21.33 7.76 48.97
C TYR A 7 22.69 7.71 48.25
N ARG A 8 23.79 8.03 48.95
CA ARG A 8 25.13 8.09 48.33
C ARG A 8 25.87 6.75 48.36
N ASP A 9 25.43 5.80 49.19
CA ASP A 9 26.19 4.56 49.45
C ASP A 9 25.75 3.36 48.58
N GLU A 10 24.59 3.44 47.90
CA GLU A 10 24.17 2.39 46.95
C GLU A 10 24.73 2.59 45.53
N ILE A 11 25.00 3.84 45.13
CA ILE A 11 25.56 4.14 43.78
C ILE A 11 27.00 3.63 43.66
N THR A 12 27.79 3.65 44.73
CA THR A 12 29.19 3.20 44.74
C THR A 12 29.33 1.67 44.68
N ARG A 13 28.33 0.89 45.11
CA ARG A 13 28.37 -0.58 45.01
C ARG A 13 28.11 -1.12 43.60
N MET A 14 27.41 -0.37 42.75
CA MET A 14 27.15 -0.79 41.36
C MET A 14 28.39 -0.69 40.46
N TRP A 15 29.47 -0.04 40.90
CA TRP A 15 30.72 0.10 40.16
C TRP A 15 31.86 -0.79 40.70
N LYS A 16 31.51 -1.98 41.18
CA LYS A 16 32.51 -3.05 41.35
C LYS A 16 32.96 -3.49 39.95
N SER A 17 34.02 -2.86 39.46
CA SER A 17 34.72 -3.18 38.21
C SER A 17 34.94 -4.68 38.12
N GLN A 18 34.07 -5.37 37.37
CA GLN A 18 34.31 -6.75 36.98
C GLN A 18 35.59 -6.73 36.17
N ARG A 19 36.63 -7.42 36.65
CA ARG A 19 37.89 -7.58 35.91
C ARG A 19 37.55 -8.19 34.55
N VAL A 20 37.54 -7.34 33.53
CA VAL A 20 37.31 -7.75 32.15
C VAL A 20 38.43 -8.71 31.80
N ARG A 21 38.12 -10.00 31.65
CA ARG A 21 39.08 -10.99 31.18
C ARG A 21 39.56 -10.51 29.82
N ARG A 22 40.88 -10.36 29.64
CA ARG A 22 41.46 -9.98 28.34
C ARG A 22 41.01 -10.99 27.29
N LEU A 23 40.19 -10.52 26.36
CA LEU A 23 39.76 -11.32 25.22
C LEU A 23 40.97 -11.63 24.34
N LYS A 24 41.06 -12.88 23.87
CA LYS A 24 42.08 -13.26 22.89
C LYS A 24 41.81 -12.53 21.57
N PRO A 25 42.84 -12.19 20.76
CA PRO A 25 42.67 -11.48 19.49
C PRO A 25 41.66 -12.16 18.53
N VAL A 26 41.55 -13.48 18.58
CA VAL A 26 40.55 -14.26 17.82
C VAL A 26 39.11 -13.84 18.13
N HIS A 27 38.78 -13.48 19.38
CA HIS A 27 37.43 -13.04 19.74
C HIS A 27 37.09 -11.69 19.09
N TRP A 28 38.07 -10.78 19.03
CA TRP A 28 37.89 -9.50 18.34
C TRP A 28 37.67 -9.69 16.84
N ALA A 29 38.38 -10.61 16.21
CA ALA A 29 38.17 -10.95 14.81
C ALA A 29 36.76 -11.52 14.55
N LEU A 30 36.26 -12.39 15.43
CA LEU A 30 34.90 -12.93 15.33
C LEU A 30 33.82 -11.86 15.53
N VAL A 31 33.99 -10.98 16.53
CA VAL A 31 33.06 -9.86 16.76
C VAL A 31 33.05 -8.91 15.56
N PHE A 32 34.23 -8.61 15.00
CA PHE A 32 34.34 -7.78 13.80
C PHE A 32 33.64 -8.43 12.60
N LEU A 33 33.89 -9.72 12.33
CA LEU A 33 33.23 -10.45 11.24
C LEU A 33 31.71 -10.47 11.39
N PHE A 34 31.22 -10.74 12.60
CA PHE A 34 29.79 -10.70 12.91
C PHE A 34 29.19 -9.33 12.63
N PHE A 35 29.86 -8.26 13.07
CA PHE A 35 29.41 -6.89 12.85
C PHE A 35 29.40 -6.49 11.36
N VAL A 36 30.41 -6.91 10.60
CA VAL A 36 30.45 -6.69 9.14
C VAL A 36 29.31 -7.44 8.45
N LEU A 37 29.04 -8.69 8.82
CA LEU A 37 27.95 -9.46 8.24
C LEU A 37 26.58 -8.89 8.59
N THR A 38 26.35 -8.44 9.83
CA THR A 38 25.08 -7.78 10.20
C THR A 38 24.91 -6.44 9.50
N LEU A 39 25.97 -5.62 9.36
CA LEU A 39 25.91 -4.40 8.57
C LEU A 39 25.66 -4.67 7.10
N ALA A 40 26.31 -5.66 6.50
CA ALA A 40 26.08 -6.05 5.10
C ALA A 40 24.63 -6.52 4.88
N TRP A 41 24.09 -7.30 5.82
CA TRP A 41 22.69 -7.72 5.78
C TRP A 41 21.72 -6.52 5.93
N MET A 42 22.01 -5.56 6.82
CA MET A 42 21.21 -4.34 6.95
C MET A 42 21.33 -3.39 5.74
N LEU A 43 22.44 -3.44 5.01
CA LEU A 43 22.66 -2.66 3.78
C LEU A 43 22.09 -3.33 2.54
N THR A 44 21.63 -4.58 2.65
CA THR A 44 20.95 -5.24 1.53
C THR A 44 19.60 -4.55 1.37
N ASP A 45 19.45 -3.76 0.30
CA ASP A 45 18.25 -2.98 0.06
C ASP A 45 17.03 -3.91 -0.01
N THR A 46 16.23 -3.90 1.05
CA THR A 46 14.96 -4.63 1.10
C THR A 46 13.83 -3.82 0.50
N SER A 47 14.10 -2.69 -0.17
CA SER A 47 13.08 -1.95 -0.87
C SER A 47 12.47 -2.84 -1.94
N SER A 48 11.14 -2.97 -1.93
CA SER A 48 10.40 -3.84 -2.85
C SER A 48 10.43 -3.37 -4.30
N GLY A 49 11.18 -2.30 -4.62
CA GLY A 49 11.10 -1.62 -5.91
C GLY A 49 9.72 -1.01 -6.20
N VAL A 50 8.81 -0.98 -5.21
CA VAL A 50 7.44 -0.46 -5.35
C VAL A 50 7.34 0.90 -4.66
N VAL A 51 7.14 1.96 -5.45
CA VAL A 51 7.03 3.33 -4.96
C VAL A 51 5.66 3.89 -5.31
N TYR A 52 4.97 4.47 -4.32
CA TYR A 52 3.70 5.15 -4.54
C TYR A 52 3.91 6.63 -4.85
N ARG A 53 3.33 7.08 -5.96
CA ARG A 53 3.29 8.47 -6.39
C ARG A 53 1.92 9.07 -6.04
N HIS A 54 1.95 10.07 -5.18
CA HIS A 54 0.75 10.80 -4.77
C HIS A 54 0.27 11.74 -5.87
N SER A 55 -1.06 11.89 -5.98
CA SER A 55 -1.72 12.95 -6.76
C SER A 55 -1.22 13.11 -8.20
N VAL A 56 -0.83 12.01 -8.85
CA VAL A 56 -0.42 12.04 -10.25
C VAL A 56 -1.67 12.04 -11.10
N ARG A 57 -1.81 13.09 -11.92
CA ARG A 57 -2.79 13.08 -13.01
C ARG A 57 -2.24 12.16 -14.10
N HIS A 58 -2.81 10.97 -14.22
CA HIS A 58 -2.50 10.08 -15.35
C HIS A 58 -3.38 10.46 -16.54
N SER A 59 -2.78 10.65 -17.72
CA SER A 59 -3.49 11.05 -18.93
C SER A 59 -4.10 9.88 -19.68
N ASP A 60 -3.60 8.68 -19.46
CA ASP A 60 -3.93 7.54 -20.31
C ASP A 60 -4.90 6.60 -19.58
N ALA A 61 -5.75 5.92 -20.34
CA ALA A 61 -6.60 4.89 -19.79
C ALA A 61 -5.75 3.70 -19.34
N ALA A 62 -6.17 3.05 -18.26
CA ALA A 62 -5.50 1.86 -17.76
C ALA A 62 -5.79 0.65 -18.68
N ASP A 63 -4.78 -0.19 -18.86
CA ASP A 63 -4.85 -1.34 -19.75
C ASP A 63 -5.57 -2.51 -19.08
N ARG A 64 -6.66 -2.98 -19.70
CA ARG A 64 -7.34 -4.20 -19.25
C ARG A 64 -6.50 -5.41 -19.64
N VAL A 65 -6.18 -6.24 -18.66
CA VAL A 65 -5.29 -7.39 -18.90
C VAL A 65 -6.07 -8.54 -19.51
N LEU A 66 -5.66 -8.97 -20.70
CA LEU A 66 -6.27 -10.09 -21.43
C LEU A 66 -5.64 -11.45 -21.07
N HIS A 67 -4.37 -11.45 -20.67
CA HIS A 67 -3.61 -12.66 -20.39
C HIS A 67 -3.37 -12.81 -18.88
N LEU A 68 -4.11 -13.73 -18.27
CA LEU A 68 -4.07 -14.01 -16.83
C LEU A 68 -3.31 -15.31 -16.57
N ASP A 69 -2.02 -15.32 -16.89
CA ASP A 69 -1.16 -16.46 -16.57
C ASP A 69 -0.77 -16.51 -15.08
N ASP A 70 -0.21 -17.63 -14.64
CA ASP A 70 0.17 -17.82 -13.23
C ASP A 70 1.30 -16.88 -12.78
N ALA A 71 2.18 -16.46 -13.71
CA ALA A 71 3.27 -15.54 -13.40
C ALA A 71 2.72 -14.14 -13.12
N TYR A 72 1.81 -13.68 -13.97
CA TYR A 72 1.07 -12.44 -13.81
C TYR A 72 0.24 -12.45 -12.54
N ARG A 73 -0.50 -13.53 -12.26
CA ARG A 73 -1.22 -13.72 -11.00
C ARG A 73 -0.32 -13.48 -9.79
N LYS A 74 0.83 -14.17 -9.73
CA LYS A 74 1.77 -14.03 -8.61
C LYS A 74 2.29 -12.60 -8.48
N LYS A 75 2.58 -11.93 -9.60
CA LYS A 75 2.99 -10.52 -9.62
C LYS A 75 1.93 -9.61 -9.01
N ILE A 76 0.66 -9.77 -9.41
CA ILE A 76 -0.45 -8.93 -8.92
C ILE A 76 -0.77 -9.23 -7.45
N GLN A 77 -0.76 -10.50 -7.05
CA GLN A 77 -0.94 -10.89 -5.65
C GLN A 77 0.19 -10.38 -4.75
N ALA A 78 1.43 -10.31 -5.25
CA ALA A 78 2.54 -9.70 -4.53
C ALA A 78 2.40 -8.17 -4.41
N LEU A 79 1.70 -7.52 -5.34
CA LEU A 79 1.45 -6.07 -5.31
C LEU A 79 0.33 -5.68 -4.32
N GLU A 80 -0.65 -6.56 -4.12
CA GLU A 80 -1.79 -6.35 -3.20
C GLU A 80 -1.39 -5.78 -1.81
N PRO A 81 -0.45 -6.37 -1.05
CA PRO A 81 -0.07 -5.84 0.26
C PRO A 81 0.53 -4.43 0.19
N HIS A 82 1.25 -4.09 -0.89
CA HIS A 82 1.76 -2.75 -1.10
C HIS A 82 0.62 -1.76 -1.32
N MET A 83 -0.33 -2.08 -2.20
CA MET A 83 -1.52 -1.24 -2.43
C MET A 83 -2.29 -0.99 -1.13
N ARG A 84 -2.47 -2.04 -0.32
CA ARG A 84 -3.12 -1.95 0.99
C ARG A 84 -2.36 -1.04 1.94
N SER A 85 -1.03 -1.11 1.98
CA SER A 85 -0.21 -0.25 2.86
C SER A 85 -0.30 1.23 2.53
N PHE A 86 -0.67 1.60 1.29
CA PHE A 86 -0.82 2.99 0.90
C PHE A 86 -2.15 3.62 1.33
N CYS A 87 -3.10 2.82 1.85
CA CYS A 87 -4.38 3.31 2.38
C CYS A 87 -4.22 4.17 3.64
N ASP A 88 -3.22 3.90 4.47
CA ASP A 88 -2.99 4.61 5.74
C ASP A 88 -2.66 6.11 5.54
N ARG A 89 -2.52 6.55 4.29
CA ARG A 89 -2.22 7.92 3.89
C ARG A 89 -3.47 8.75 3.57
N GLY A 90 -4.67 8.23 3.82
CA GLY A 90 -5.94 8.96 3.75
C GLY A 90 -6.65 8.93 2.39
N SER A 91 -6.22 8.06 1.46
CA SER A 91 -6.94 7.83 0.20
C SER A 91 -8.03 6.77 0.40
N ASP A 92 -9.23 6.97 -0.15
CA ASP A 92 -10.28 5.93 -0.18
C ASP A 92 -9.95 4.81 -1.18
N ILE A 93 -9.14 5.12 -2.20
CA ILE A 93 -8.77 4.21 -3.30
C ILE A 93 -7.29 4.39 -3.66
N VAL A 94 -6.59 3.29 -3.89
CA VAL A 94 -5.21 3.24 -4.40
C VAL A 94 -5.23 2.65 -5.81
N TYR A 95 -4.81 3.44 -6.80
CA TYR A 95 -4.78 3.03 -8.21
C TYR A 95 -3.46 2.35 -8.59
N GLY A 96 -3.51 1.42 -9.54
CA GLY A 96 -2.32 0.82 -10.14
C GLY A 96 -1.37 1.86 -10.73
N HIS A 97 -1.88 2.81 -11.53
CA HIS A 97 -1.06 3.82 -12.21
C HIS A 97 -0.36 4.81 -11.28
N ASN A 98 -0.72 4.83 -9.99
CA ASN A 98 0.02 5.59 -8.99
C ASN A 98 1.25 4.84 -8.47
N LEU A 99 1.48 3.60 -8.90
CA LEU A 99 2.61 2.78 -8.49
C LEU A 99 3.70 2.80 -9.57
N LEU A 100 4.94 2.96 -9.11
CA LEU A 100 6.12 2.61 -9.87
C LEU A 100 6.59 1.23 -9.39
N VAL A 101 6.75 0.31 -10.31
CA VAL A 101 7.32 -1.03 -10.06
C VAL A 101 8.61 -1.12 -10.86
N ASN A 102 9.76 -1.13 -10.16
CA ASN A 102 11.09 -1.03 -10.77
C ASN A 102 11.21 0.19 -11.68
N ASP A 103 10.82 1.37 -11.16
CA ASP A 103 10.82 2.67 -11.86
C ASP A 103 9.93 2.77 -13.12
N VAL A 104 9.11 1.75 -13.39
CA VAL A 104 8.13 1.76 -14.50
C VAL A 104 6.73 1.99 -13.95
N ILE A 105 5.95 2.85 -14.60
CA ILE A 105 4.55 3.10 -14.25
C ILE A 105 3.74 1.82 -14.46
N PHE A 106 2.99 1.43 -13.43
CA PHE A 106 2.15 0.25 -13.47
C PHE A 106 0.75 0.60 -14.01
N ASN A 107 0.53 0.49 -15.33
CA ASN A 107 -0.70 0.97 -15.98
C ASN A 107 -1.84 -0.08 -16.08
N ASP A 108 -1.77 -1.20 -15.37
CA ASP A 108 -2.84 -2.20 -15.47
C ASP A 108 -4.14 -1.71 -14.81
N TYR A 109 -5.27 -2.23 -15.29
CA TYR A 109 -6.61 -1.93 -14.78
C TYR A 109 -6.85 -2.54 -13.38
N ILE A 110 -6.19 -1.98 -12.37
CA ILE A 110 -6.27 -2.41 -10.98
C ILE A 110 -6.51 -1.22 -10.05
N PHE A 111 -7.30 -1.47 -9.01
CA PHE A 111 -7.40 -0.55 -7.88
C PHE A 111 -7.67 -1.32 -6.59
N HIS A 112 -7.21 -0.77 -5.48
CA HIS A 112 -7.50 -1.27 -4.14
C HIS A 112 -8.44 -0.31 -3.43
N VAL A 113 -9.54 -0.84 -2.89
CA VAL A 113 -10.47 -0.07 -2.05
C VAL A 113 -10.00 -0.17 -0.60
N CYS A 114 -9.74 0.97 0.03
CA CYS A 114 -9.23 1.01 1.38
C CYS A 114 -10.27 0.50 2.39
N GLY A 115 -9.87 -0.45 3.24
CA GLY A 115 -10.79 -1.23 4.09
C GLY A 115 -11.55 -2.35 3.36
N GLY A 116 -11.20 -2.63 2.09
CA GLY A 116 -11.87 -3.61 1.24
C GLY A 116 -10.92 -4.50 0.45
N GLN A 117 -11.31 -4.81 -0.79
CA GLN A 117 -10.63 -5.75 -1.68
C GLN A 117 -9.88 -5.02 -2.81
N THR A 118 -8.91 -5.71 -3.41
CA THR A 118 -8.24 -5.27 -4.63
C THR A 118 -8.94 -5.89 -5.83
N TRP A 119 -9.33 -5.04 -6.77
CA TRP A 119 -10.08 -5.42 -7.96
C TRP A 119 -9.22 -5.26 -9.20
N LEU A 120 -9.21 -6.28 -10.04
CA LEU A 120 -8.60 -6.29 -11.35
C LEU A 120 -9.68 -6.34 -12.43
N ASN A 121 -9.48 -5.59 -13.53
CA ASN A 121 -10.36 -5.55 -14.71
C ASN A 121 -11.82 -5.23 -14.41
N ALA A 122 -12.09 -4.43 -13.38
CA ALA A 122 -13.46 -4.13 -12.96
C ALA A 122 -14.31 -3.46 -14.06
N ARG A 123 -15.59 -3.78 -14.11
CA ARG A 123 -16.57 -3.21 -15.03
C ARG A 123 -17.92 -3.07 -14.35
N ILE A 124 -18.52 -1.88 -14.45
CA ILE A 124 -19.90 -1.66 -14.00
C ILE A 124 -20.86 -2.28 -15.03
N THR A 125 -21.71 -3.20 -14.61
CA THR A 125 -22.66 -3.93 -15.46
C THR A 125 -24.09 -3.40 -15.37
N VAL A 126 -24.56 -3.14 -14.15
CA VAL A 126 -25.94 -2.68 -13.90
C VAL A 126 -25.88 -1.35 -13.17
N LYS A 127 -26.76 -0.41 -13.56
CA LYS A 127 -26.94 0.89 -12.91
C LYS A 127 -28.44 1.11 -12.70
N THR A 128 -28.84 1.55 -11.51
CA THR A 128 -30.22 2.00 -11.27
C THR A 128 -30.46 3.39 -11.83
N GLU A 129 -31.73 3.71 -12.13
CA GLU A 129 -32.15 5.05 -12.55
C GLU A 129 -32.09 6.09 -11.41
N GLU A 130 -32.17 5.65 -10.16
CA GLU A 130 -31.97 6.52 -9.00
C GLU A 130 -30.53 7.05 -8.96
N MET A 131 -30.39 8.37 -8.99
CA MET A 131 -29.11 9.07 -8.95
C MET A 131 -28.87 9.75 -7.60
N VAL A 132 -27.61 9.81 -7.17
CA VAL A 132 -27.16 10.51 -5.96
C VAL A 132 -25.97 11.42 -6.31
N GLY A 133 -25.83 12.55 -5.61
CA GLY A 133 -24.67 13.43 -5.75
C GLY A 133 -23.51 12.93 -4.90
N CYS A 134 -22.40 12.56 -5.54
CA CYS A 134 -21.19 12.10 -4.87
C CYS A 134 -20.13 13.21 -4.90
N GLN A 135 -19.53 13.52 -3.75
CA GLN A 135 -18.35 14.38 -3.67
C GLN A 135 -17.12 13.51 -3.90
N GLU A 136 -16.39 13.79 -4.99
CA GLU A 136 -15.29 12.98 -5.48
C GLU A 136 -14.03 13.85 -5.59
N GLU A 137 -12.88 13.27 -5.23
CA GLU A 137 -11.57 13.89 -5.37
C GLU A 137 -10.66 13.00 -6.22
N TYR A 138 -9.91 13.61 -7.14
CA TYR A 138 -8.81 12.97 -7.86
C TYR A 138 -7.76 13.98 -8.31
N ALA A 139 -6.49 13.66 -8.09
CA ALA A 139 -5.36 14.55 -8.41
C ALA A 139 -5.55 15.98 -7.88
N SER A 140 -6.03 16.12 -6.63
CA SER A 140 -6.32 17.38 -5.94
C SER A 140 -7.45 18.22 -6.58
N ILE A 141 -8.29 17.61 -7.42
CA ILE A 141 -9.47 18.24 -8.02
C ILE A 141 -10.71 17.70 -7.32
N PHE A 142 -11.57 18.58 -6.82
CA PHE A 142 -12.84 18.23 -6.17
C PHE A 142 -14.01 18.46 -7.12
N ARG A 143 -14.93 17.49 -7.21
CA ARG A 143 -16.15 17.59 -8.03
C ARG A 143 -17.34 16.93 -7.35
N SER A 144 -18.52 17.48 -7.61
CA SER A 144 -19.79 16.84 -7.30
C SER A 144 -20.33 16.18 -8.56
N VAL A 145 -20.35 14.85 -8.61
CA VAL A 145 -20.74 14.07 -9.80
C VAL A 145 -22.02 13.28 -9.50
N PRO A 146 -23.04 13.32 -10.38
CA PRO A 146 -24.22 12.47 -10.24
C PRO A 146 -23.85 11.01 -10.57
N ARG A 147 -24.13 10.09 -9.65
CA ARG A 147 -23.86 8.65 -9.79
C ARG A 147 -25.11 7.81 -9.59
N ALA A 148 -25.14 6.62 -10.18
CA ALA A 148 -26.19 5.66 -9.87
C ALA A 148 -26.08 5.23 -8.40
N LYS A 149 -27.20 5.25 -7.67
CA LYS A 149 -27.25 4.91 -6.25
C LYS A 149 -26.90 3.45 -5.98
N LYS A 150 -27.31 2.55 -6.88
CA LYS A 150 -27.00 1.12 -6.81
C LYS A 150 -26.37 0.66 -8.12
N ILE A 151 -25.35 -0.17 -8.00
CA ILE A 151 -24.63 -0.75 -9.13
C ILE A 151 -24.34 -2.23 -8.92
N SER A 152 -24.14 -2.94 -10.04
CA SER A 152 -23.44 -4.22 -10.07
C SER A 152 -22.09 -4.04 -10.76
N MET A 153 -21.04 -4.63 -10.22
CA MET A 153 -19.69 -4.61 -10.76
C MET A 153 -19.18 -6.03 -10.95
N LYS A 154 -18.70 -6.34 -12.14
CA LYS A 154 -17.94 -7.57 -12.43
C LYS A 154 -16.45 -7.26 -12.38
N ALA A 155 -15.69 -8.01 -11.60
CA ALA A 155 -14.25 -7.82 -11.44
C ALA A 155 -13.59 -9.13 -11.01
N ILE A 156 -12.26 -9.19 -11.11
CA ILE A 156 -11.46 -10.27 -10.54
C ILE A 156 -10.99 -9.81 -9.16
N ASP A 157 -11.31 -10.57 -8.13
CA ASP A 157 -10.74 -10.40 -6.79
C ASP A 157 -9.30 -10.90 -6.82
N VAL A 158 -8.33 -10.00 -6.63
CA VAL A 158 -6.90 -10.32 -6.67
C VAL A 158 -6.51 -11.36 -5.62
N SER A 159 -7.12 -11.30 -4.43
CA SER A 159 -6.75 -12.17 -3.31
C SER A 159 -7.11 -13.63 -3.60
N THR A 160 -8.30 -13.86 -4.15
CA THR A 160 -8.82 -15.20 -4.46
C THR A 160 -8.61 -15.62 -5.91
N TRP A 161 -8.21 -14.68 -6.77
CA TRP A 161 -8.10 -14.84 -8.22
C TRP A 161 -9.38 -15.37 -8.90
N ALA A 162 -10.54 -14.99 -8.33
CA ALA A 162 -11.84 -15.42 -8.81
C ALA A 162 -12.60 -14.23 -9.42
N GLU A 163 -13.26 -14.46 -10.55
CA GLU A 163 -14.23 -13.49 -11.08
C GLU A 163 -15.45 -13.45 -10.16
N ARG A 164 -15.87 -12.23 -9.82
CA ARG A 164 -17.01 -11.96 -8.94
C ARG A 164 -17.88 -10.88 -9.54
N GLU A 165 -19.18 -11.05 -9.35
CA GLU A 165 -20.16 -9.99 -9.52
C GLU A 165 -20.60 -9.53 -8.13
N VAL A 166 -20.45 -8.23 -7.86
CA VAL A 166 -20.71 -7.63 -6.54
C VAL A 166 -21.67 -6.46 -6.68
N LEU A 167 -22.62 -6.39 -5.75
CA LEU A 167 -23.58 -5.30 -5.65
C LEU A 167 -23.07 -4.24 -4.67
N ALA A 168 -23.23 -2.98 -5.02
CA ALA A 168 -22.92 -1.85 -4.14
C ALA A 168 -24.04 -0.81 -4.15
N GLU A 169 -24.19 -0.12 -3.01
CA GLU A 169 -25.14 0.96 -2.82
C GLU A 169 -24.48 2.16 -2.11
N GLY A 170 -25.01 3.37 -2.33
CA GLY A 170 -24.67 4.56 -1.55
C GLY A 170 -23.21 4.97 -1.76
N LYS A 171 -22.47 5.20 -0.66
CA LYS A 171 -21.06 5.63 -0.71
C LYS A 171 -20.20 4.64 -1.50
N VAL A 172 -20.40 3.32 -1.31
CA VAL A 172 -19.60 2.30 -2.00
C VAL A 172 -19.85 2.35 -3.52
N ALA A 173 -21.10 2.57 -3.93
CA ALA A 173 -21.43 2.74 -5.34
C ALA A 173 -20.75 3.98 -5.95
N CYS A 174 -20.67 5.11 -5.23
CA CYS A 174 -19.90 6.28 -5.65
C CYS A 174 -18.42 5.92 -5.85
N VAL A 175 -17.81 5.31 -4.83
CA VAL A 175 -16.38 4.96 -4.81
C VAL A 175 -16.01 4.05 -5.98
N TRP A 176 -16.78 3.01 -6.24
CA TRP A 176 -16.48 2.08 -7.35
C TRP A 176 -16.70 2.69 -8.73
N GLN A 177 -17.77 3.49 -8.91
CA GLN A 177 -17.97 4.22 -10.17
C GLN A 177 -16.86 5.24 -10.41
N HIS A 178 -16.43 5.96 -9.37
CA HIS A 178 -15.29 6.87 -9.42
C HIS A 178 -14.01 6.14 -9.84
N ALA A 179 -13.72 5.00 -9.23
CA ALA A 179 -12.53 4.21 -9.54
C ALA A 179 -12.49 3.75 -11.00
N VAL A 180 -13.60 3.20 -11.47
CA VAL A 180 -13.76 2.70 -12.85
C VAL A 180 -13.65 3.86 -13.84
N ASP A 181 -14.28 4.99 -13.58
CA ASP A 181 -14.22 6.16 -14.47
C ASP A 181 -12.83 6.79 -14.52
N ILE A 182 -12.06 6.77 -13.43
CA ILE A 182 -10.67 7.22 -13.44
C ILE A 182 -9.82 6.30 -14.32
N LEU A 183 -9.94 4.98 -14.15
CA LEU A 183 -9.18 4.01 -14.94
C LEU A 183 -9.60 4.00 -16.41
N ASP A 184 -10.86 4.29 -16.72
CA ASP A 184 -11.39 4.44 -18.08
C ASP A 184 -11.07 5.83 -18.70
N HIS A 185 -10.44 6.75 -17.97
CA HIS A 185 -10.21 8.14 -18.37
C HIS A 185 -11.51 8.92 -18.71
N LYS A 186 -12.59 8.68 -17.96
CA LYS A 186 -13.92 9.32 -18.14
C LYS A 186 -14.29 10.32 -17.06
N TRP A 187 -13.59 10.32 -15.92
CA TRP A 187 -13.97 11.13 -14.75
C TRP A 187 -13.79 12.64 -14.97
N ALA A 188 -12.69 13.01 -15.62
CA ALA A 188 -12.54 14.36 -16.15
C ALA A 188 -13.24 14.35 -17.51
N GLY A 189 -14.06 15.35 -17.82
CA GLY A 189 -14.51 15.61 -19.19
C GLY A 189 -13.34 16.03 -20.09
N LEU A 190 -12.37 15.14 -20.22
CA LEU A 190 -11.20 15.12 -21.08
C LEU A 190 -11.46 14.12 -22.21
#